data_AF-A0A9Q0J1R0-F1
#
_entry.id   AF-A0A9Q0J1R0-F1
#
_cell.length_a   1.000
_cell.length_b   1.000
_cell.length_c   1.000
_cell.angle_alpha   90.00
_cell.angle_beta   90.00
_cell.angle_gamma   90.00
#
_symmetry.space_group_name_H-M   'P 1'
#
loop_
_entity.id
_entity.type
_entity.pdbx_description
1 polymer ?
#
loop_
_entity_poly.entity_id
_entity_poly.type
_entity_poly.pdbx_seq_one_letter_code
_entity_poly.pdbx_strand_id
1 'polypeptide(L)'
;MPNFDSSTSALKIPDSVVELGRKKYSLCLVGKFTGNAPKFGLIQAIVNKIWGKHGPIRFSSYKTDFFLFQFPNEASLSHALYGGSWHVGGVPLFLRLWDSKIQKMEFTASRLPVWIQLNQLPLEL
;
A
#
# COMPACT_ATOMS: atom_id res chain seq x y z
N MET A 1 7.29 -43.42 30.53
CA MET A 1 6.80 -42.21 29.82
C MET A 1 7.66 -41.04 30.27
N PRO A 2 8.32 -40.31 29.35
CA PRO A 2 8.13 -38.85 29.38
C PRO A 2 8.23 -38.12 28.03
N ASN A 3 7.56 -36.96 28.04
CA ASN A 3 7.72 -35.68 27.34
C ASN A 3 7.80 -35.60 25.80
N PHE A 4 6.74 -35.00 25.26
CA PHE A 4 6.66 -34.41 23.93
C PHE A 4 6.98 -32.91 24.03
N ASP A 5 8.23 -32.56 23.73
CA ASP A 5 8.68 -31.17 23.70
C ASP A 5 8.30 -30.56 22.35
N SER A 6 7.16 -29.87 22.30
CA SER A 6 6.66 -29.15 21.14
C SER A 6 7.54 -27.91 20.85
N SER A 7 8.63 -28.17 20.11
CA SER A 7 9.49 -27.17 19.51
C SER A 7 8.70 -26.31 18.53
N THR A 8 8.19 -25.16 18.99
CA THR A 8 7.60 -24.17 18.09
C THR A 8 8.74 -23.46 17.37
N SER A 9 9.20 -24.06 16.29
CA SER A 9 10.15 -23.45 15.36
C SER A 9 9.50 -22.22 14.73
N ALA A 10 9.73 -21.05 15.32
CA ALA A 10 9.43 -19.78 14.69
C ALA A 10 10.25 -19.70 13.41
N LEU A 11 9.63 -20.05 12.27
CA LEU A 11 10.16 -19.89 10.92
C LEU A 11 10.53 -18.42 10.72
N LYS A 12 11.78 -18.07 11.03
CA LYS A 12 12.36 -16.79 10.66
C LYS A 12 12.53 -16.80 9.15
N ILE A 13 11.58 -16.15 8.47
CA ILE A 13 11.64 -15.96 7.02
C ILE A 13 12.99 -15.29 6.71
N PRO A 14 13.85 -15.89 5.87
CA PRO A 14 15.15 -15.31 5.56
C PRO A 14 14.99 -13.91 4.96
N ASP A 15 15.82 -12.96 5.39
CA ASP A 15 15.78 -11.57 4.93
C ASP A 15 15.92 -11.46 3.40
N SER A 16 16.59 -12.43 2.76
CA SER A 16 16.70 -12.54 1.30
C SER A 16 15.36 -12.73 0.59
N VAL A 17 14.40 -13.44 1.20
CA VAL A 17 13.03 -13.63 0.68
C VAL A 17 12.20 -12.36 0.88
N VAL A 18 12.43 -11.66 2.00
CA VAL A 18 11.82 -10.35 2.28
C VAL A 18 12.31 -9.30 1.28
N GLU A 19 13.59 -9.34 0.92
CA GLU A 19 14.23 -8.39 0.02
C GLU A 19 13.90 -8.65 -1.45
N LEU A 20 13.73 -9.92 -1.85
CA LEU A 20 13.19 -10.30 -3.16
C LEU A 20 11.72 -9.87 -3.30
N GLY A 21 10.92 -10.02 -2.22
CA GLY A 21 9.57 -9.46 -2.13
C GLY A 21 9.57 -7.93 -2.22
N ARG A 22 10.49 -7.26 -1.52
CA ARG A 22 10.65 -5.80 -1.55
C ARG A 22 10.98 -5.28 -2.94
N LYS A 23 11.82 -5.98 -3.72
CA LYS A 23 12.06 -5.66 -5.14
C LYS A 23 10.82 -5.86 -6.00
N LYS A 24 10.09 -6.97 -5.83
CA LYS A 24 8.87 -7.30 -6.60
C LYS A 24 7.71 -6.32 -6.36
N TYR A 25 7.63 -5.73 -5.17
CA TYR A 25 6.58 -4.79 -4.77
C TYR A 25 7.09 -3.37 -4.49
N SER A 26 8.32 -3.06 -4.90
CA SER A 26 8.93 -1.73 -4.73
C SER A 26 8.11 -0.63 -5.40
N LEU A 27 7.44 -0.96 -6.50
CA LEU A 27 6.53 -0.09 -7.24
C LEU A 27 5.05 -0.35 -6.91
N CYS A 28 4.74 -0.84 -5.70
CA CYS A 28 3.37 -1.12 -5.30
C CYS A 28 2.93 -0.31 -4.07
N LEU A 29 1.67 0.14 -4.11
CA LEU A 29 0.97 0.73 -2.97
C LEU A 29 -0.20 -0.15 -2.55
N VAL A 30 -0.42 -0.26 -1.25
CA VAL A 30 -1.67 -0.78 -0.68
C VAL A 30 -2.62 0.39 -0.48
N GLY A 31 -3.88 0.23 -0.89
CA GLY A 31 -4.92 1.18 -0.52
C GLY A 31 -6.14 0.56 0.12
N LYS A 32 -6.82 1.39 0.91
CA LYS A 32 -8.07 1.06 1.60
C LYS A 32 -9.08 2.19 1.44
N PHE A 33 -10.31 1.85 1.10
CA PHE A 33 -11.43 2.77 1.08
C PHE A 33 -12.03 2.93 2.48
N THR A 34 -12.52 4.12 2.81
CA THR A 34 -13.19 4.40 4.10
C THR A 34 -14.63 3.92 4.17
N GLY A 35 -15.23 3.63 3.01
CA GLY A 35 -16.55 3.04 2.89
C GLY A 35 -16.57 1.96 1.82
N ASN A 36 -17.75 1.69 1.26
CA ASN A 36 -17.91 0.68 0.21
C ASN A 36 -17.02 1.01 -0.99
N ALA A 37 -16.11 0.10 -1.31
CA ALA A 37 -15.25 0.27 -2.47
C ALA A 37 -16.11 0.36 -3.75
N PRO A 38 -15.82 1.31 -4.66
CA PRO A 38 -16.50 1.36 -5.93
C PRO A 38 -16.29 0.08 -6.76
N LYS A 39 -17.09 -0.11 -7.82
CA LYS A 39 -16.91 -1.25 -8.72
C LYS A 39 -15.49 -1.28 -9.30
N PHE A 40 -14.90 -2.48 -9.39
CA PHE A 40 -13.52 -2.68 -9.83
C PHE A 40 -13.18 -1.94 -11.13
N GLY A 41 -14.05 -2.01 -12.14
CA GLY A 41 -13.84 -1.31 -13.42
C GLY A 41 -13.80 0.22 -13.31
N LEU A 42 -14.62 0.79 -12.42
CA LEU A 42 -14.59 2.23 -12.14
C LEU A 42 -13.29 2.64 -11.44
N ILE A 43 -12.84 1.83 -10.47
CA ILE A 43 -11.56 2.06 -9.80
C ILE A 43 -10.43 2.03 -10.82
N GLN A 44 -10.35 0.99 -11.64
CA GLN A 44 -9.31 0.86 -12.67
C GLN A 44 -9.32 2.03 -13.66
N ALA A 45 -10.49 2.49 -14.10
CA ALA A 45 -10.61 3.63 -15.02
C ALA A 45 -10.12 4.94 -14.38
N ILE A 46 -10.55 5.25 -13.15
CA ILE A 46 -10.17 6.48 -12.44
C ILE A 46 -8.68 6.47 -12.10
N VAL A 47 -8.16 5.36 -11.60
CA VAL A 47 -6.75 5.21 -11.22
C VAL A 47 -5.83 5.41 -12.44
N ASN A 48 -6.18 4.81 -13.58
CA ASN A 48 -5.43 5.03 -14.82
C ASN A 48 -5.54 6.47 -15.33
N LYS A 49 -6.70 7.12 -15.15
CA LYS A 49 -6.87 8.53 -15.51
C LYS A 49 -5.97 9.44 -14.68
N ILE A 50 -5.82 9.19 -13.38
CA ILE A 50 -5.10 10.07 -12.45
C ILE A 50 -3.60 9.76 -12.41
N TRP A 51 -3.19 8.49 -12.43
CA TRP A 51 -1.78 8.08 -12.26
C TRP A 51 -1.17 7.42 -13.49
N GLY A 52 -1.97 7.12 -14.51
CA GLY A 52 -1.56 6.35 -15.69
C GLY A 52 -0.80 7.14 -16.76
N LYS A 53 -0.38 8.39 -16.48
CA LYS A 53 0.36 9.27 -17.42
C LYS A 53 1.57 8.57 -18.05
N HIS A 54 2.25 7.73 -17.29
CA HIS A 54 3.49 7.06 -17.71
C HIS A 54 3.31 5.54 -17.91
N GLY A 55 2.07 5.09 -18.08
CA GLY A 55 1.75 3.68 -18.29
C GLY A 55 0.59 3.22 -17.39
N PRO A 56 -0.04 2.09 -17.73
CA PRO A 56 -1.20 1.61 -16.99
C PRO A 56 -0.83 1.17 -15.58
N ILE A 57 -1.66 1.55 -14.62
CA ILE A 57 -1.60 1.07 -13.25
C ILE A 57 -2.34 -0.27 -13.19
N ARG A 58 -1.66 -1.31 -12.72
CA ARG A 58 -2.33 -2.60 -12.48
C ARG A 58 -2.99 -2.55 -11.12
N PHE A 59 -4.24 -2.99 -11.07
CA PHE A 59 -5.07 -2.96 -9.89
C PHE A 59 -5.53 -4.38 -9.56
N SER A 60 -5.46 -4.79 -8.30
CA SER A 60 -5.97 -6.07 -7.82
C SER A 60 -6.49 -5.99 -6.40
N SER A 61 -7.43 -6.88 -6.04
CA SER A 61 -7.77 -7.11 -4.63
C SER A 61 -6.63 -7.89 -3.95
N TYR A 62 -6.30 -7.50 -2.72
CA TYR A 62 -5.29 -8.19 -1.92
C TYR A 62 -5.89 -8.91 -0.71
N LYS A 63 -6.74 -8.23 0.05
CA LYS A 63 -7.48 -8.77 1.22
C LYS A 63 -8.84 -8.06 1.30
N THR A 64 -9.72 -8.48 2.20
CA THR A 64 -10.98 -7.77 2.48
C THR A 64 -10.71 -6.30 2.74
N ASP A 65 -11.32 -5.43 1.93
CA ASP A 65 -11.16 -3.96 1.93
C ASP A 65 -9.76 -3.42 1.63
N PHE A 66 -8.84 -4.26 1.14
CA PHE A 66 -7.49 -3.85 0.73
C PHE A 66 -7.22 -4.14 -0.73
N PHE A 67 -6.62 -3.16 -1.38
CA PHE A 67 -6.33 -3.19 -2.80
C PHE A 67 -4.86 -2.92 -3.04
N LEU A 68 -4.31 -3.54 -4.08
CA LEU A 68 -2.94 -3.36 -4.52
C LEU A 68 -2.92 -2.56 -5.82
N PHE A 69 -2.09 -1.53 -5.86
CA PHE A 69 -1.83 -0.70 -7.02
C PHE A 69 -0.38 -0.87 -7.41
N GLN A 70 -0.12 -1.40 -8.59
CA GLN A 70 1.23 -1.56 -9.14
C GLN A 70 1.48 -0.50 -10.21
N PHE A 71 2.52 0.28 -9.99
CA PHE A 71 2.90 1.41 -10.82
C PHE A 71 3.98 1.01 -11.83
N PRO A 72 3.99 1.64 -13.01
CA PRO A 72 5.00 1.38 -14.03
C PRO A 72 6.37 1.98 -13.69
N ASN A 73 6.42 2.99 -12.81
CA ASN A 73 7.65 3.66 -12.40
C ASN A 73 7.48 4.40 -11.07
N GLU A 74 8.61 4.83 -10.51
CA GLU A 74 8.67 5.55 -9.23
C GLU A 74 8.01 6.94 -9.27
N ALA A 75 7.97 7.60 -10.43
CA ALA A 75 7.35 8.91 -10.56
C ALA A 75 5.82 8.83 -10.38
N SER A 76 5.17 7.88 -11.05
CA SER A 76 3.73 7.61 -10.86
C SER A 76 3.42 7.12 -9.45
N LEU A 77 4.29 6.29 -8.86
CA LEU A 77 4.14 5.86 -7.47
C LEU A 77 4.25 7.04 -6.50
N SER A 78 5.26 7.89 -6.65
CA SER A 78 5.51 9.03 -5.76
C SER A 78 4.40 10.07 -5.90
N HIS A 79 3.90 10.29 -7.11
CA HIS A 79 2.72 11.12 -7.33
C HIS A 79 1.50 10.56 -6.60
N ALA A 80 1.22 9.26 -6.71
CA ALA A 80 0.13 8.63 -5.98
C ALA A 80 0.34 8.63 -4.46
N LEU A 81 1.58 8.45 -3.98
CA LEU A 81 1.88 8.43 -2.56
C LEU A 81 1.73 9.85 -1.99
N TYR A 82 2.49 10.82 -2.49
CA TYR A 82 2.60 12.16 -1.91
C TYR A 82 1.63 13.20 -2.47
N GLY A 83 0.82 12.85 -3.47
CA GLY A 83 -0.11 13.77 -4.13
C GLY A 83 -1.36 14.14 -3.32
N GLY A 84 -1.51 13.62 -2.10
CA GLY A 84 -2.57 14.02 -1.16
C GLY A 84 -3.73 13.03 -1.03
N SER A 85 -4.90 13.52 -0.60
CA SER A 85 -6.08 12.68 -0.35
C SER A 85 -6.79 12.29 -1.65
N TRP A 86 -6.75 11.00 -1.99
CA TRP A 86 -7.40 10.49 -3.20
C TRP A 86 -8.86 10.16 -2.94
N HIS A 87 -9.70 10.41 -3.95
CA HIS A 87 -11.08 9.97 -3.98
C HIS A 87 -11.32 9.22 -5.28
N VAL A 88 -11.98 8.06 -5.18
CA VAL A 88 -12.36 7.25 -6.36
C VAL A 88 -13.84 7.00 -6.27
N GLY A 89 -14.59 7.43 -7.28
CA GLY A 89 -16.06 7.30 -7.28
C GLY A 89 -16.73 7.99 -6.08
N GLY A 90 -16.16 9.10 -5.58
CA GLY A 90 -16.66 9.82 -4.40
C GLY A 90 -16.26 9.21 -3.06
N VAL A 91 -15.52 8.09 -3.04
CA VAL A 91 -15.10 7.42 -1.81
C VAL A 91 -13.62 7.72 -1.53
N PRO A 92 -13.26 8.21 -0.33
CA PRO A 92 -11.87 8.46 0.05
C PRO A 92 -11.04 7.17 0.03
N LEU A 93 -9.86 7.25 -0.58
CA LEU A 93 -8.86 6.19 -0.71
C LEU A 93 -7.58 6.60 0.03
N PHE A 94 -7.20 5.78 1.00
CA PHE A 94 -5.92 5.90 1.70
C PHE A 94 -4.90 5.01 1.02
N LEU A 95 -3.65 5.48 0.89
CA LEU A 95 -2.55 4.74 0.28
C LEU A 95 -1.37 4.62 1.24
N ARG A 96 -0.60 3.54 1.11
CA ARG A 96 0.67 3.32 1.80
C ARG A 96 1.59 2.49 0.92
N LEU A 97 2.91 2.70 1.04
CA LEU A 97 3.91 1.78 0.48
C LEU A 97 3.62 0.33 0.90
N TRP A 98 3.78 -0.58 -0.05
CA TRP A 98 3.75 -2.00 0.27
C TRP A 98 4.90 -2.37 1.21
N ASP A 99 4.59 -3.06 2.30
CA ASP A 99 5.57 -3.67 3.20
C ASP A 99 5.15 -5.13 3.43
N SER A 100 6.10 -6.06 3.36
CA SER A 100 5.87 -7.49 3.63
C SER A 100 5.31 -7.73 5.03
N LYS A 101 5.55 -6.81 5.97
CA LYS A 101 4.99 -6.79 7.34
C LYS A 101 3.50 -6.40 7.38
N ILE A 102 2.90 -5.96 6.28
CA ILE A 102 1.45 -5.70 6.17
C ILE A 102 0.61 -6.97 6.36
N GLN A 103 1.23 -8.16 6.45
CA GLN A 103 0.54 -9.35 6.92
C GLN A 103 -0.08 -9.18 8.33
N LYS A 104 0.49 -8.33 9.20
CA LYS A 104 0.03 -8.12 10.59
C LYS A 104 -0.52 -6.73 10.92
N MET A 105 -0.40 -5.75 10.02
CA MET A 105 -0.94 -4.41 10.28
C MET A 105 -2.37 -4.32 9.79
N GLU A 106 -3.31 -4.36 10.72
CA GLU A 106 -4.56 -3.63 10.53
C GLU A 106 -4.22 -2.18 10.16
N PHE A 107 -4.91 -1.62 9.16
CA PHE A 107 -5.14 -0.18 9.12
C PHE A 107 -6.08 0.15 10.31
N THR A 108 -5.60 -0.01 11.54
CA THR A 108 -6.35 0.40 12.73
C THR A 108 -6.43 1.92 12.64
N ALA A 109 -7.63 2.47 12.71
CA ALA A 109 -7.90 3.92 12.60
C ALA A 109 -7.08 4.78 13.59
N SER A 110 -6.43 4.17 14.58
CA SER A 110 -5.50 4.78 15.52
C SER A 110 -4.15 5.21 14.92
N ARG A 111 -3.77 4.75 13.71
CA ARG A 111 -2.55 5.17 13.01
C ARG A 111 -2.82 5.42 11.52
N LEU A 112 -3.74 6.34 11.24
CA LEU A 112 -3.91 6.90 9.90
C LEU A 112 -2.65 7.73 9.56
N PRO A 113 -1.89 7.40 8.50
CA PRO A 113 -0.84 8.27 8.02
C PRO A 113 -1.51 9.54 7.50
N VAL A 114 -1.40 10.63 8.26
CA VAL A 114 -1.84 11.94 7.80
C VAL A 114 -0.81 12.46 6.82
N TRP A 115 -1.24 12.82 5.61
CA TRP A 115 -0.39 13.49 4.62
C TRP A 115 -0.14 14.93 5.08
N ILE A 116 0.93 15.16 5.84
CA ILE A 116 1.36 16.52 6.19
C ILE A 116 2.25 17.02 5.05
N GLN A 117 1.72 17.91 4.21
CA GLN A 117 2.53 18.62 3.23
C GLN A 117 3.22 19.79 3.95
N LEU A 118 4.47 19.57 4.41
CA LEU A 118 5.31 20.61 5.02
C LEU A 118 5.81 21.58 3.92
N ASN A 119 4.92 22.48 3.48
CA ASN A 119 5.34 23.60 2.65
C ASN A 119 5.99 24.64 3.57
N GLN A 120 7.31 24.80 3.44
CA GLN A 120 8.13 25.82 4.12
C GLN A 120 8.45 25.54 5.58
N LEU A 121 9.24 24.50 5.84
CA LEU A 121 10.08 24.52 7.04
C LEU A 121 11.24 25.51 6.79
N PRO A 122 11.38 26.58 7.58
CA PRO A 122 12.61 27.37 7.57
C PRO A 122 13.74 26.44 8.04
N LEU A 123 14.70 26.18 7.16
CA LEU A 123 15.95 25.53 7.53
C LEU A 123 16.82 26.58 8.21
N GLU A 124 16.58 26.82 9.50
CA GLU A 124 17.49 27.56 10.36
C GLU A 124 17.87 26.63 11.52
N LEU A 125 19.05 26.03 11.42
CA LEU A 125 19.88 25.56 12.53
C LEU A 125 21.35 25.66 12.11
#